data_AF-A0A090RRM5-F1
#
_entry.id   AF-A0A090RRM5-F1
#
_cell.length_a   1.000
_cell.length_b   1.000
_cell.length_c   1.000
_cell.angle_alpha   90.00
_cell.angle_beta   90.00
_cell.angle_gamma   90.00
#
_symmetry.space_group_name_H-M   'P 1'
#
loop_
_entity.id
_entity.type
_entity.pdbx_description
1 polymer ?
#
loop_
_entity_poly.entity_id
_entity_poly.type
_entity_poly.pdbx_seq_one_letter_code
_entity_poly.pdbx_strand_id
1 'polypeptide(L)'
;MVIHVEPDDLVRKITYTFPFNVHNYTHVQTSLRKDSYHLIKASVGGESVTVEELLNQGTAQTADKKLIEFLNLYPISTSKLFTWVRKNEIQNTLATETLLMTSDTESIQLIWNRESNAN
;
A
#
# COMPACT_ATOMS: atom_id res chain seq x y z
N MET A 1 10.86 -1.91 -35.33
CA MET A 1 11.00 -1.69 -33.87
C MET A 1 10.12 -2.71 -33.18
N VAL A 2 10.69 -3.77 -32.63
CA VAL A 2 9.93 -4.83 -31.93
C VAL A 2 9.93 -4.47 -30.44
N ILE A 3 8.80 -4.02 -29.93
CA ILE A 3 8.63 -3.78 -28.49
C ILE A 3 8.39 -5.14 -27.85
N HIS A 4 9.38 -5.66 -27.16
CA HIS A 4 9.19 -6.81 -26.27
C HIS A 4 8.46 -6.29 -25.04
N VAL A 5 7.18 -6.60 -24.93
CA VAL A 5 6.42 -6.42 -23.69
C VAL A 5 6.63 -7.69 -22.89
N GLU A 6 7.31 -7.59 -21.75
CA GLU A 6 7.42 -8.74 -20.86
C GLU A 6 6.03 -9.17 -20.39
N PRO A 7 5.73 -10.48 -20.34
CA PRO A 7 4.49 -10.96 -19.75
C PRO A 7 4.37 -10.48 -18.29
N ASP A 8 3.15 -10.10 -17.88
CA ASP A 8 2.86 -9.47 -16.57
C ASP A 8 3.35 -10.32 -15.37
N ASP A 9 3.47 -11.63 -15.57
CA ASP A 9 3.96 -12.60 -14.57
C ASP A 9 5.46 -12.48 -14.25
N LEU A 10 6.26 -11.79 -15.08
CA LEU A 10 7.69 -11.54 -14.83
C LEU A 10 7.96 -10.22 -14.10
N VAL A 11 6.95 -9.36 -13.97
CA VAL A 11 7.10 -8.04 -13.36
C VAL A 11 7.15 -8.16 -11.83
N ARG A 12 8.37 -8.20 -11.28
CA ARG A 12 8.61 -8.34 -9.83
C ARG A 12 8.46 -7.04 -9.05
N LYS A 13 8.64 -5.90 -9.71
CA LYS A 13 8.61 -4.58 -9.08
C LYS A 13 8.02 -3.56 -10.03
N ILE A 14 7.04 -2.83 -9.55
CA ILE A 14 6.44 -1.69 -10.26
C ILE A 14 6.71 -0.43 -9.44
N THR A 15 7.20 0.61 -10.09
CA THR A 15 7.42 1.91 -9.45
C THR A 15 6.58 2.96 -10.16
N TYR A 16 5.65 3.56 -9.43
CA TYR A 16 4.87 4.70 -9.88
C TYR A 16 5.43 5.96 -9.23
N THR A 17 5.75 6.97 -10.03
CA THR A 17 6.23 8.26 -9.54
C THR A 17 5.32 9.35 -10.08
N PHE A 18 4.89 10.25 -9.20
CA PHE A 18 4.07 11.40 -9.58
C PHE A 18 4.42 12.62 -8.72
N PRO A 19 4.14 13.85 -9.20
CA PRO A 19 4.43 15.06 -8.44
C PRO A 19 3.74 15.06 -7.08
N PHE A 20 4.47 15.53 -6.07
CA PHE A 20 3.91 15.75 -4.76
C PHE A 20 2.92 16.91 -4.81
N ASN A 21 1.71 16.65 -4.33
CA ASN A 21 0.82 17.66 -3.80
C ASN A 21 -0.06 17.01 -2.73
N VAL A 22 -0.60 17.83 -1.84
CA VAL A 22 -1.40 17.35 -0.69
C VAL A 22 -2.61 16.52 -1.15
N HIS A 23 -3.23 16.90 -2.26
CA HIS A 23 -4.37 16.18 -2.82
C HIS A 23 -3.99 14.75 -3.24
N ASN A 24 -2.91 14.58 -4.01
CA ASN A 24 -2.42 13.27 -4.45
C ASN A 24 -1.97 12.41 -3.27
N TYR A 25 -1.26 13.00 -2.31
CA TYR A 25 -0.82 12.30 -1.10
C TYR A 25 -2.02 11.76 -0.31
N THR A 26 -3.03 12.61 -0.09
CA THR A 26 -4.26 12.24 0.62
C THR A 26 -5.06 11.21 -0.18
N HIS A 27 -5.12 11.35 -1.50
CA HIS A 27 -5.80 10.41 -2.38
C HIS A 27 -5.20 9.00 -2.23
N VAL A 28 -3.88 8.86 -2.26
CA VAL A 28 -3.21 7.56 -2.02
C VAL A 28 -3.63 6.98 -0.67
N GLN A 29 -3.52 7.75 0.42
CA GLN A 29 -3.86 7.28 1.77
C GLN A 29 -5.32 6.82 1.88
N THR A 30 -6.25 7.57 1.27
CA THR A 30 -7.69 7.24 1.31
C THR A 30 -8.10 6.13 0.34
N SER A 31 -7.25 5.78 -0.63
CA SER A 31 -7.51 4.74 -1.62
C SER A 31 -6.91 3.38 -1.25
N LEU A 32 -6.08 3.29 -0.19
CA LEU A 32 -5.40 2.06 0.25
C LEU A 32 -6.31 0.84 0.49
N ARG A 33 -7.62 1.05 0.68
CA ARG A 33 -8.63 0.03 0.96
C ARG A 33 -9.79 -0.01 -0.03
N LYS A 34 -9.78 0.81 -1.08
CA LYS A 34 -10.90 0.92 -2.03
C LYS A 34 -10.89 -0.19 -3.09
N ASP A 35 -9.78 -0.89 -3.26
CA ASP A 35 -9.59 -1.81 -4.37
C ASP A 35 -9.94 -3.27 -4.05
N SER A 36 -9.71 -4.17 -5.01
CA SER A 36 -9.85 -5.63 -4.87
C SER A 36 -8.80 -6.27 -3.92
N TYR A 37 -8.07 -5.45 -3.17
CA TYR A 37 -7.06 -5.84 -2.20
C TYR A 37 -7.57 -5.57 -0.78
N HIS A 38 -7.19 -6.42 0.16
CA HIS A 38 -7.42 -6.22 1.58
C HIS A 38 -6.11 -5.75 2.22
N LEU A 39 -6.08 -4.52 2.74
CA LEU A 39 -4.95 -4.04 3.53
C LEU A 39 -4.93 -4.80 4.84
N ILE A 40 -3.83 -5.50 5.10
CA ILE A 40 -3.62 -6.28 6.33
C ILE A 40 -2.92 -5.40 7.37
N LYS A 41 -1.85 -4.72 6.97
CA LYS A 41 -0.95 -4.02 7.89
C LYS A 41 -0.41 -2.74 7.26
N ALA A 42 -0.26 -1.72 8.09
CA ALA A 42 0.50 -0.52 7.75
C ALA A 42 1.61 -0.32 8.80
N SER A 43 2.83 -0.02 8.33
CA SER A 43 3.99 0.24 9.19
C SER A 43 4.65 1.56 8.80
N VAL A 44 4.95 2.40 9.80
CA VAL A 44 5.57 3.71 9.61
C VAL A 44 6.34 4.07 10.88
N GLY A 45 7.56 4.61 10.72
CA GLY A 45 8.37 5.07 11.85
C GLY A 45 8.72 4.00 12.89
N GLY A 46 8.70 2.72 12.53
CA GLY A 46 8.95 1.60 13.44
C GLY A 46 7.72 1.08 14.19
N GLU A 47 6.59 1.79 14.09
CA GLU A 47 5.29 1.31 14.59
C GLU A 47 4.49 0.64 13.49
N SER A 48 3.51 -0.17 13.88
CA SER A 48 2.59 -0.79 12.95
C SER A 48 1.20 -0.95 13.51
N VAL A 49 0.21 -0.87 12.64
CA VAL A 49 -1.19 -1.14 12.94
C VAL A 49 -1.72 -2.28 12.06
N THR A 50 -2.46 -3.20 12.67
CA THR A 50 -3.19 -4.23 11.92
C THR A 50 -4.58 -3.71 11.59
N VAL A 51 -4.97 -3.80 10.33
CA VAL A 51 -6.24 -3.26 9.85
C VAL A 51 -7.43 -4.06 10.41
N GLU A 52 -7.25 -5.35 10.63
CA GLU A 52 -8.25 -6.21 11.29
C GLU A 52 -8.57 -5.71 12.71
N GLU A 53 -7.56 -5.31 13.49
CA GLU A 53 -7.76 -4.74 14.83
C GLU A 53 -8.59 -3.45 14.77
N LEU A 54 -8.33 -2.61 13.77
CA LEU A 54 -9.10 -1.37 13.56
C LEU A 54 -10.56 -1.67 13.19
N LEU A 55 -10.80 -2.72 12.41
CA LEU A 55 -12.14 -3.15 12.02
C LEU A 55 -12.91 -3.78 13.19
N ASN A 56 -12.23 -4.55 14.04
CA ASN A 56 -12.85 -5.16 15.22
C ASN A 56 -13.30 -4.12 16.25
N GLN A 57 -12.79 -2.89 16.17
CA GLN A 57 -13.13 -1.77 17.05
C GLN A 57 -14.27 -0.89 16.53
N GLY A 58 -14.86 -1.16 15.35
CA GLY A 58 -15.93 -0.32 14.82
C GLY A 58 -16.34 -0.62 13.37
N THR A 59 -16.73 0.42 12.64
CA THR A 59 -17.11 0.30 11.22
C THR A 59 -15.88 0.44 10.32
N ALA A 60 -16.01 0.04 9.05
CA ALA A 60 -14.97 0.27 8.03
C ALA A 60 -14.56 1.75 7.95
N GLN A 61 -15.54 2.66 8.01
CA GLN A 61 -15.28 4.10 7.99
C GLN A 61 -14.48 4.57 9.21
N THR A 62 -14.76 4.04 10.39
CA THR A 62 -13.98 4.32 11.60
C THR A 62 -12.57 3.75 11.50
N ALA A 63 -12.40 2.55 10.95
CA ALA A 63 -11.10 1.94 10.72
C ALA A 63 -10.25 2.76 9.73
N ASP A 64 -10.85 3.23 8.64
CA ASP A 64 -10.18 4.06 7.64
C ASP A 64 -9.71 5.40 8.24
N LYS A 65 -10.57 6.04 9.04
CA LYS A 65 -10.21 7.27 9.76
C LYS A 65 -9.01 7.03 10.69
N LYS A 66 -9.06 6.00 11.53
CA LYS A 66 -7.97 5.66 12.46
C LYS A 66 -6.66 5.34 11.74
N LEU A 67 -6.75 4.65 10.60
CA LEU A 67 -5.58 4.36 9.77
C LEU A 67 -4.96 5.67 9.24
N ILE A 68 -5.76 6.58 8.70
CA ILE A 68 -5.26 7.88 8.21
C ILE A 68 -4.65 8.68 9.36
N GLU A 69 -5.30 8.72 10.51
CA GLU A 69 -4.77 9.37 11.72
C GLU A 69 -3.41 8.80 12.09
N PHE A 70 -3.26 7.47 12.16
CA PHE A 70 -1.99 6.80 12.41
C PHE A 70 -0.90 7.19 11.40
N LEU A 71 -1.21 7.19 10.10
CA LEU A 71 -0.24 7.57 9.06
C LEU A 71 0.20 9.03 9.15
N ASN A 72 -0.67 9.90 9.65
CA ASN A 72 -0.44 11.34 9.77
C ASN A 72 0.26 11.73 11.08
N LEU A 73 0.45 10.81 12.02
CA LEU A 73 1.32 11.03 13.19
C LEU A 73 2.80 11.20 12.79
N TYR A 74 3.15 10.75 11.59
CA TYR A 74 4.51 10.76 11.08
C TYR A 74 4.70 11.80 9.97
N PRO A 75 5.90 12.42 9.87
CA PRO A 75 6.21 13.32 8.77
C PRO A 75 5.92 12.71 7.39
N ILE A 76 5.52 13.55 6.44
CA ILE A 76 5.26 13.12 5.06
C ILE A 76 6.49 12.44 4.42
N SER A 77 7.70 12.83 4.84
CA SER A 77 8.96 12.23 4.38
C SER A 77 9.24 10.84 4.95
N THR A 78 8.49 10.42 5.97
CA THR A 78 8.66 9.08 6.56
C THR A 78 8.03 8.04 5.64
N SER A 79 8.83 7.06 5.24
CA SER A 79 8.39 5.94 4.41
C SER A 79 7.29 5.14 5.11
N LYS A 80 6.29 4.73 4.33
CA LYS A 80 5.12 3.98 4.79
C LYS A 80 5.08 2.66 4.04
N LEU A 81 5.12 1.55 4.78
CA LEU A 81 5.03 0.21 4.22
C LEU A 81 3.63 -0.34 4.43
N PHE A 82 2.98 -0.74 3.35
CA PHE A 82 1.66 -1.35 3.34
C PHE A 82 1.78 -2.80 2.91
N THR A 83 1.05 -3.68 3.60
CA THR A 83 0.96 -5.11 3.26
C THR A 83 -0.47 -5.43 2.89
N TRP A 84 -0.67 -5.93 1.67
CA TRP A 84 -1.96 -6.32 1.12
C TRP A 84 -2.03 -7.83 0.91
N VAL A 85 -3.27 -8.34 0.85
CA VAL A 85 -3.61 -9.64 0.26
C VAL A 85 -4.71 -9.45 -0.77
N ARG A 86 -4.67 -10.22 -1.86
CA ARG A 86 -5.75 -10.23 -2.86
C ARG A 86 -7.02 -10.80 -2.23
N LYS A 87 -8.18 -10.17 -2.45
CA LYS A 87 -9.46 -10.62 -1.86
C LYS A 87 -9.83 -12.06 -2.23
N ASN A 88 -9.41 -12.53 -3.40
CA ASN A 88 -9.70 -13.90 -3.86
C ASN A 88 -8.76 -14.94 -3.23
N GLU A 89 -7.73 -14.52 -2.50
CA GLU A 89 -6.66 -15.36 -1.96
C GLU A 89 -6.44 -15.12 -0.47
N ILE A 90 -7.45 -14.62 0.26
CA ILE A 90 -7.35 -14.27 1.69
C ILE A 90 -6.86 -15.45 2.56
N GLN A 91 -7.15 -16.70 2.16
CA GLN A 91 -6.68 -17.90 2.87
C GLN A 91 -5.24 -18.32 2.48
N ASN A 92 -4.68 -17.74 1.43
CA ASN A 92 -3.32 -18.00 0.97
C ASN A 92 -2.39 -16.91 1.50
N THR A 93 -1.79 -17.17 2.66
CA THR A 93 -0.80 -16.28 3.28
C THR A 93 0.45 -16.06 2.43
N LEU A 94 0.66 -16.86 1.38
CA LEU A 94 1.74 -16.67 0.40
C LEU A 94 1.39 -15.60 -0.65
N ALA A 95 0.13 -15.19 -0.78
CA ALA A 95 -0.33 -14.16 -1.72
C ALA A 95 -0.31 -12.75 -1.09
N THR A 96 0.75 -12.45 -0.32
CA THR A 96 0.94 -11.11 0.23
C THR A 96 1.76 -10.25 -0.70
N GLU A 97 1.36 -9.00 -0.83
CA GLU A 97 2.05 -8.03 -1.64
C GLU A 97 2.40 -6.82 -0.78
N THR A 98 3.53 -6.19 -1.09
CA THR A 98 4.00 -5.03 -0.34
C THR A 98 4.07 -3.79 -1.20
N LEU A 99 3.61 -2.67 -0.65
CA LEU A 99 3.76 -1.36 -1.24
C LEU A 99 4.54 -0.46 -0.29
N LEU A 100 5.69 0.00 -0.76
CA LEU A 100 6.44 1.06 -0.10
C LEU A 100 6.05 2.40 -0.71
N MET A 101 5.48 3.27 0.11
CA MET A 101 5.23 4.67 -0.23
C MET A 101 6.34 5.53 0.37
N THR A 102 7.03 6.28 -0.47
CA THR A 102 7.94 7.35 -0.06
C THR A 102 7.48 8.67 -0.67
N SER A 103 7.79 9.77 -0.02
CA SER A 103 7.49 11.09 -0.55
C SER A 103 8.47 12.11 -0.02
N ASP A 104 8.66 13.17 -0.79
CA ASP A 104 9.39 14.36 -0.41
C ASP A 104 8.58 15.61 -0.83
N THR A 105 9.23 16.77 -0.91
CA THR A 105 8.57 18.01 -1.32
C THR A 105 8.22 18.06 -2.81
N GLU A 106 8.79 17.16 -3.62
CA GLU A 106 8.71 17.19 -5.08
C GLU A 106 7.88 16.02 -5.64
N SER A 107 7.97 14.85 -5.03
CA SER A 107 7.42 13.62 -5.57
C SER A 107 6.82 12.69 -4.52
N ILE A 108 5.92 11.84 -5.00
CA ILE A 108 5.43 10.66 -4.29
C ILE A 108 5.84 9.46 -5.14
N GLN A 109 6.46 8.48 -4.50
CA GLN A 109 6.85 7.22 -5.12
C GLN A 109 6.11 6.07 -4.45
N LEU A 110 5.52 5.22 -5.27
CA LEU A 110 4.86 3.99 -4.87
C LEU A 110 5.62 2.82 -5.49
N ILE A 111 6.25 2.01 -4.64
CA ILE A 111 7.02 0.85 -5.05
C ILE A 111 6.24 -0.40 -4.64
N TRP A 112 5.66 -1.07 -5.61
CA TRP A 112 4.96 -2.33 -5.42
C TRP A 112 5.90 -3.49 -5.73
N ASN A 113 6.16 -4.33 -4.74
CA ASN A 113 6.91 -5.57 -4.93
C ASN A 113 5.91 -6.73 -5.03
N ARG A 114 5.85 -7.35 -6.20
CA ARG A 114 5.14 -8.60 -6.45
C ARG A 114 6.17 -9.71 -6.22
N GLU A 115 6.15 -10.35 -5.06
CA GLU A 115 6.93 -11.58 -4.90
C GLU A 115 6.32 -12.63 -5.84
N SER A 116 7.09 -13.00 -6.86
CA SER A 116 6.75 -14.12 -7.73
C SER A 116 6.98 -15.38 -6.91
N ASN A 117 5.89 -15.97 -6.40
CA ASN A 117 5.92 -17.36 -5.97
C ASN A 117 6.09 -18.22 -7.22
N ALA A 118 7.34 -18.36 -7.66
CA ALA A 118 7.74 -19.40 -8.59
C ALA A 118 7.62 -20.73 -7.84
N ASN A 119 6.53 -21.46 -8.11
CA ASN A 119 6.48 -22.91 -7.91
C ASN A 119 7.37 -23.59 -8.96
#